data_AF-A0A8X6FW01-F1
#
_entry.id   AF-A0A8X6FW01-F1
#
_cell.length_a   1.000
_cell.length_b   1.000
_cell.length_c   1.000
_cell.angle_alpha   90.00
_cell.angle_beta   90.00
_cell.angle_gamma   90.00
#
_symmetry.space_group_name_H-M   'P 1'
#
loop_
_entity.id
_entity.type
_entity.pdbx_description
1 polymer ?
#
loop_
_entity_poly.entity_id
_entity_poly.type
_entity_poly.pdbx_seq_one_letter_code
_entity_poly.pdbx_strand_id
1 'polypeptide(L)' 'MEKDLHFFDTSDYPKTHPLYNEINKKVLGKMKDELSSSLAIEFVGLKPKMYSLKSAEMEKKTAKGVSKIIIQHQIRHFD' A
#
# COMPACT_ATOMS: atom_id res chain seq x y z
N MET A 1 2.56 15.99 -11.25
CA MET A 1 1.83 14.72 -11.40
C MET A 1 1.31 14.50 -12.81
N GLU A 2 0.56 15.42 -13.42
CA GLU A 2 0.04 15.22 -14.80
C GLU A 2 1.13 14.95 -15.85
N LYS A 3 2.29 15.64 -15.76
CA LYS A 3 3.42 15.43 -16.69
C LYS A 3 4.07 14.05 -16.57
N ASP A 4 3.95 13.41 -15.42
CA ASP A 4 4.59 12.12 -15.10
C ASP A 4 3.60 10.96 -15.09
N LEU A 5 2.34 11.19 -15.49
CA LEU A 5 1.26 10.19 -15.42
C LEU A 5 1.61 8.89 -16.14
N HIS A 6 2.47 8.96 -17.16
CA HIS A 6 2.98 7.82 -17.90
C HIS A 6 3.86 6.88 -17.07
N PHE A 7 4.39 7.28 -15.91
CA PHE A 7 5.15 6.42 -14.99
C PHE A 7 4.27 5.72 -13.94
N PHE A 8 3.04 6.18 -13.74
CA PHE A 8 2.18 5.71 -12.67
C PHE A 8 0.98 4.92 -13.19
N ASP A 9 0.58 3.91 -12.43
CA ASP A 9 -0.69 3.23 -12.56
C ASP A 9 -1.68 3.84 -11.57
N THR A 10 -2.57 4.69 -12.09
CA THR A 10 -3.64 5.38 -11.33
C THR A 10 -5.01 4.74 -11.57
N SER A 11 -5.04 3.50 -12.07
CA SER A 11 -6.28 2.78 -12.38
C SER A 11 -7.09 2.38 -11.15
N ASP A 12 -6.50 2.43 -9.96
CA ASP A 12 -7.15 2.16 -8.67
C ASP A 12 -7.78 3.41 -8.02
N TYR A 13 -7.69 4.58 -8.66
CA TYR A 13 -8.34 5.80 -8.17
C TYR A 13 -9.86 5.76 -8.38
N PRO A 14 -10.65 6.53 -7.59
CA PRO A 14 -12.07 6.70 -7.84
C PRO A 14 -12.30 7.24 -9.26
N LYS A 15 -13.33 6.75 -9.97
CA LYS A 15 -13.65 7.20 -11.34
C LYS A 15 -13.95 8.70 -11.44
N THR A 16 -14.30 9.33 -10.32
CA THR A 16 -14.54 10.77 -10.21
C THR A 16 -13.25 11.59 -10.08
N HIS A 17 -12.11 10.94 -9.84
CA HIS A 17 -10.85 11.60 -9.61
C HIS A 17 -10.22 12.08 -10.94
N PRO A 18 -9.70 13.32 -11.03
CA PRO A 18 -9.16 13.87 -12.28
C PRO A 18 -7.97 13.09 -12.85
N LEU A 19 -7.25 12.35 -11.99
CA LEU A 19 -6.10 11.53 -12.38
C LEU A 19 -6.44 10.04 -12.64
N TYR A 20 -7.72 9.64 -12.56
CA TYR A 20 -8.12 8.27 -12.87
C TYR A 20 -7.82 7.94 -14.33
N ASN A 21 -7.02 6.91 -14.55
CA ASN A 21 -6.64 6.48 -15.90
C ASN A 21 -6.32 4.98 -15.93
N GLU A 22 -6.91 4.25 -16.87
CA GLU A 22 -6.68 2.80 -17.03
C GLU A 22 -5.55 2.45 -18.01
N ILE A 23 -4.94 3.43 -18.69
CA ILE A 23 -3.91 3.22 -19.72
C ILE A 23 -2.71 2.41 -19.18
N ASN A 24 -2.31 2.64 -17.93
CA ASN A 24 -1.15 1.99 -17.31
C ASN A 24 -1.49 0.81 -16.40
N LYS A 25 -2.75 0.34 -16.43
CA LYS A 25 -3.26 -0.70 -15.54
C LYS A 25 -2.45 -1.99 -15.66
N LYS A 26 -1.79 -2.38 -14.57
CA LYS A 26 -0.95 -3.60 -14.47
C LYS A 26 0.23 -3.65 -15.47
N VAL A 27 0.67 -2.50 -15.99
CA VAL A 27 1.85 -2.44 -16.85
C VAL A 27 3.12 -2.59 -16.00
N LEU A 28 4.00 -3.51 -16.41
CA LEU A 28 5.28 -3.76 -15.74
C LEU A 28 6.15 -2.50 -15.71
N GLY A 29 6.79 -2.23 -14.56
CA GLY A 29 7.65 -1.07 -14.37
C GLY A 29 6.93 0.25 -14.07
N LYS A 30 5.59 0.24 -14.00
CA LYS A 30 4.81 1.41 -13.54
C LYS A 30 4.62 1.37 -12.03
N MET A 31 4.70 2.53 -11.39
CA MET A 31 4.44 2.67 -9.96
C MET A 31 2.93 2.74 -9.73
N LYS A 32 2.39 1.79 -8.96
CA LYS A 32 0.98 1.81 -8.55
C LYS A 32 0.83 2.36 -7.14
N ASP A 33 -0.39 2.76 -6.81
CA ASP A 33 -0.77 2.99 -5.42
C ASP A 33 -1.00 1.66 -4.69
N GLU A 34 -0.24 1.40 -3.62
CA GLU A 34 -0.36 0.17 -2.82
C GLU A 34 -1.48 0.22 -1.79
N LEU A 35 -2.00 1.42 -1.48
CA LEU A 35 -3.04 1.61 -0.48
C LEU A 35 -4.43 1.80 -1.09
N SER A 36 -4.58 1.62 -2.41
CA SER A 36 -5.88 1.67 -3.10
C SER A 36 -6.67 2.94 -2.75
N SER A 37 -6.02 4.10 -2.78
CA SER A 37 -6.58 5.40 -2.36
C SER A 37 -6.88 5.55 -0.87
N SER A 38 -6.53 4.58 -0.03
CA SER A 38 -6.64 4.70 1.43
C SER A 38 -5.47 5.48 2.02
N LEU A 39 -5.77 6.35 2.98
CA LEU A 39 -4.76 7.12 3.69
C LEU A 39 -3.99 6.25 4.68
N ALA A 40 -2.66 6.24 4.59
CA ALA A 40 -1.80 5.74 5.65
C ALA A 40 -1.92 6.64 6.87
N ILE A 41 -2.39 6.07 7.98
CA ILE A 41 -2.60 6.79 9.25
C ILE A 41 -1.31 6.72 10.08
N GLU A 42 -0.72 5.54 10.18
CA GLU A 42 0.39 5.30 11.10
C GLU A 42 1.35 4.25 10.55
N PHE A 43 2.64 4.48 10.78
CA PHE A 43 3.70 3.56 10.37
C PHE A 43 4.68 3.35 11.51
N VAL A 44 4.94 2.08 11.82
CA VAL A 44 5.92 1.65 12.83
C VAL A 44 6.97 0.78 12.15
N GLY A 45 8.21 1.27 12.09
CA GLY A 45 9.35 0.56 11.51
C GLY A 45 10.34 0.13 12.60
N LEU A 46 10.53 -1.18 12.76
CA LEU A 46 11.44 -1.72 13.78
C LEU A 46 12.80 -2.10 13.21
N LYS A 47 12.81 -2.82 12.08
CA LYS A 47 14.03 -3.25 11.39
C LYS A 47 13.77 -3.46 9.89
N PRO A 48 14.80 -3.65 9.05
CA PRO A 48 14.60 -3.99 7.65
C PRO A 48 13.67 -5.21 7.51
N LYS A 49 12.59 -5.03 6.73
CA LYS A 49 11.55 -6.05 6.50
C LYS A 49 10.80 -6.45 7.79
N MET A 50 10.72 -5.57 8.78
CA MET A 50 9.83 -5.67 9.94
C MET A 50 9.18 -4.33 10.23
N TYR A 51 7.90 -4.23 9.92
CA TYR A 51 7.12 -3.01 10.06
C TYR A 51 5.63 -3.31 10.14
N SER A 52 4.88 -2.35 10.69
CA SER A 52 3.42 -2.32 10.65
C SER A 52 2.96 -1.00 10.04
N LEU A 53 2.03 -1.08 9.09
CA LEU A 53 1.41 0.06 8.42
C LEU A 53 -0.10 0.00 8.66
N LYS A 54 -0.63 1.02 9.31
CA LYS A 54 -2.07 1.18 9.55
C LYS A 54 -2.63 2.18 8.56
N SER A 55 -3.65 1.75 7.85
CA SER A 55 -4.47 2.55 6.95
C SER A 55 -5.88 2.64 7.52
N ALA A 56 -6.73 3.52 6.96
CA ALA A 56 -8.12 3.66 7.39
C ALA A 56 -8.90 2.34 7.33
N GLU A 57 -8.64 1.50 6.33
CA GLU A 57 -9.39 0.27 6.08
C GLU A 57 -8.59 -1.01 6.34
N MET A 58 -7.26 -0.91 6.44
CA MET A 58 -6.39 -2.09 6.47
C MET A 58 -5.16 -1.91 7.35
N GLU A 59 -4.75 -3.00 8.00
CA GLU A 59 -3.46 -3.11 8.67
C GLU A 59 -2.54 -4.06 7.88
N LYS A 60 -1.37 -3.58 7.47
CA LYS A 60 -0.34 -4.37 6.80
C LYS A 60 0.84 -4.59 7.73
N LYS A 61 1.01 -5.83 8.16
CA LYS A 61 2.15 -6.28 8.98
C LYS A 61 3.13 -7.08 8.15
N THR A 62 4.41 -6.71 8.25
CA THR A 62 5.51 -7.47 7.65
C THR A 62 6.52 -7.79 8.72
N ALA A 63 6.90 -9.06 8.85
CA ALA A 63 7.97 -9.50 9.75
C ALA A 63 8.74 -10.67 9.12
N LYS A 64 9.88 -10.37 8.48
CA LYS A 64 10.69 -11.41 7.84
C LYS A 64 11.22 -12.41 8.88
N GLY A 65 11.03 -13.70 8.58
CA GLY A 65 11.46 -14.81 9.44
C GLY A 65 10.39 -15.28 10.44
N VAL A 66 9.25 -14.59 10.53
CA VAL A 66 8.13 -14.98 11.38
C VAL A 66 7.05 -15.65 10.53
N SER A 67 6.42 -16.70 11.07
CA SER A 67 5.30 -17.38 10.39
C SER A 67 4.14 -16.41 10.16
N LYS A 68 3.50 -16.50 8.98
CA LYS A 68 2.32 -15.70 8.64
C LYS A 68 1.19 -15.87 9.64
N ILE A 69 1.00 -17.09 10.17
CA ILE A 69 -0.04 -17.39 11.16
C ILE A 69 0.19 -16.58 12.45
N ILE A 70 1.44 -16.49 12.90
CA ILE A 70 1.83 -15.71 14.09
C ILE A 70 1.62 -14.22 13.84
N ILE A 71 2.04 -13.72 12.67
CA ILE A 71 1.86 -12.31 12.29
C ILE A 71 0.38 -11.93 12.28
N GLN A 72 -0.50 -12.82 11.83
CA GLN A 72 -1.93 -12.56 11.74
C GLN A 72 -2.61 -12.56 13.11
N HIS A 73 -2.29 -13.52 13.98
CA HIS A 73 -3.03 -13.74 15.22
C HIS A 73 -2.40 -13.13 16.48
N GLN A 74 -1.08 -12.97 16.53
CA GLN A 74 -0.36 -12.57 17.74
C GLN A 74 0.28 -11.18 17.65
N ILE A 75 0.63 -10.70 16.46
CA ILE A 75 1.21 -9.36 16.29
C ILE A 75 0.08 -8.37 16.01
N ARG A 76 0.03 -7.26 16.73
CA ARG A 76 -0.92 -6.16 16.50
C ARG A 76 -0.16 -4.85 16.27
N HIS A 77 -0.82 -3.88 15.63
CA HIS A 77 -0.25 -2.54 15.44
C HIS A 77 -0.12 -1.79 16.77
N PHE A 78 -1.09 -1.98 17.66
CA PHE A 78 -1.08 -1.51 19.04
C PHE A 78 -1.07 -2.73 19.96
N ASP A 79 -0.28 -2.68 21.04
CA ASP A 79 -0.19 -3.74 22.06
C ASP A 79 -1.58 -4.15 22.60
#